data_AF-A0A9R0I251-F1
#
_entry.id   AF-A0A9R0I251-F1
#
_cell.length_a   1.000
_cell.length_b   1.000
_cell.length_c   1.000
_cell.angle_alpha   90.00
_cell.angle_beta   90.00
_cell.angle_gamma   90.00
#
_symmetry.space_group_name_H-M   'P 1'
#
loop_
_entity.id
_entity.type
_entity.pdbx_description
1 polymer ?
#
loop_
_entity_poly.entity_id
_entity_poly.type
_entity_poly.pdbx_seq_one_letter_code
_entity_poly.pdbx_strand_id
1 'polypeptide(L)'
;SDNSLFIYKKGHEMAYILLYVDGIILTASSDALRRSIMTLLGTEFAMKNLGPLNFFLGIAVTRHKGGMFLSQRKYAEDIIERAGMSSCKPTFTPVDTKPKLSVSSGDPYEDPTHFRSLAGALQYLTFTRPDISYGVQQICLHMHAPRDTHMLALKRIIRYIKGNLVQHQQTKHIELDIHFFREKVASGQ
;
A
#
# COMPACT_ATOMS: atom_id res chain seq x y z
N SER A 1 -2.51 -7.43 -20.40
CA SER A 1 -1.87 -7.11 -19.11
C SER A 1 -0.50 -6.59 -19.43
N ASP A 2 -0.26 -5.30 -19.21
CA ASP A 2 1.05 -4.71 -19.42
C ASP A 2 1.99 -5.15 -18.29
N ASN A 3 3.19 -5.61 -18.66
CA ASN A 3 4.18 -6.02 -17.69
C ASN A 3 4.71 -4.78 -16.98
N SER A 4 4.55 -4.73 -15.66
CA SER A 4 5.10 -3.65 -14.83
C SER A 4 6.53 -3.94 -14.38
N LEU A 5 6.92 -5.21 -14.27
CA LEU A 5 8.26 -5.63 -13.85
C LEU A 5 9.09 -6.12 -15.05
N PHE A 6 10.21 -5.46 -15.29
CA PHE A 6 11.21 -5.85 -16.28
C PHE A 6 12.46 -6.34 -15.58
N ILE A 7 13.05 -7.40 -16.11
CA ILE A 7 14.25 -8.03 -15.56
C ILE A 7 15.34 -7.98 -16.64
N TYR A 8 16.43 -7.30 -16.34
CA TYR A 8 17.66 -7.34 -17.13
C TYR A 8 18.61 -8.37 -16.53
N LYS A 9 19.14 -9.27 -17.37
CA LYS A 9 20.13 -10.26 -16.97
C LYS A 9 21.24 -10.38 -18.01
N LYS A 10 22.48 -10.14 -17.61
CA LYS A 10 23.68 -10.35 -18.44
C LYS A 10 24.80 -10.94 -17.60
N GLY A 11 25.04 -12.24 -17.74
CA GLY A 11 26.01 -12.95 -16.89
C GLY A 11 25.62 -12.86 -15.40
N HIS A 12 26.50 -12.29 -14.58
CA HIS A 12 26.26 -12.03 -13.16
C HIS A 12 25.54 -10.70 -12.87
N GLU A 13 25.37 -9.85 -13.89
CA GLU A 13 24.67 -8.58 -13.76
C GLU A 13 23.16 -8.78 -13.86
N MET A 14 22.43 -8.24 -12.88
CA MET A 14 20.98 -8.33 -12.77
C MET A 14 20.41 -6.96 -12.43
N ALA A 15 19.33 -6.55 -13.10
CA ALA A 15 18.54 -5.39 -12.68
C ALA A 15 17.04 -5.68 -12.76
N TYR A 16 16.29 -5.10 -11.83
CA TYR A 16 14.84 -5.12 -11.78
C TYR A 16 14.33 -3.70 -11.94
N ILE A 17 13.43 -3.51 -12.90
CA ILE A 17 12.81 -2.23 -13.22
C ILE A 17 11.31 -2.42 -13.04
N LEU A 18 10.73 -1.79 -12.04
CA LEU A 18 9.30 -1.80 -11.79
C LEU A 18 8.71 -0.45 -12.20
N LEU A 19 7.87 -0.46 -13.23
CA LEU A 19 7.11 0.69 -13.70
C LEU A 19 5.76 0.75 -12.98
N TYR A 20 5.41 1.93 -12.49
CA TYR A 20 4.10 2.20 -11.92
C TYR A 20 3.68 3.65 -12.21
N VAL A 21 2.71 3.82 -13.12
CA VAL A 21 2.23 5.13 -13.58
C VAL A 21 3.45 6.00 -13.96
N ASP A 22 3.63 7.17 -13.34
CA ASP A 22 4.74 8.07 -13.63
C ASP A 22 6.04 7.70 -12.89
N GLY A 23 6.04 6.60 -12.13
CA GLY A 23 7.11 6.20 -11.23
C GLY A 23 7.89 4.98 -11.72
N ILE A 24 9.23 5.01 -11.60
CA ILE A 24 10.09 3.85 -11.85
C ILE A 24 10.84 3.51 -10.58
N ILE A 25 10.78 2.25 -10.19
CA ILE A 25 11.64 1.68 -9.17
C ILE A 25 12.73 0.86 -9.86
N LEU A 26 13.99 1.24 -9.66
CA LEU A 26 15.14 0.52 -10.19
C LEU A 26 15.95 -0.06 -9.05
N THR A 27 16.30 -1.34 -9.18
CA THR A 27 17.35 -1.97 -8.36
C THR A 27 18.25 -2.81 -9.24
N ALA A 28 19.54 -2.89 -8.89
CA ALA A 28 20.55 -3.60 -9.67
C ALA A 28 21.55 -4.30 -8.75
N SER A 29 22.20 -5.34 -9.26
CA SER A 29 23.24 -6.11 -8.57
C SER A 29 24.55 -5.33 -8.38
N SER A 30 24.76 -4.26 -9.14
CA SER A 30 25.92 -3.38 -9.01
C SER A 30 25.53 -1.92 -9.20
N ASP A 31 26.24 -1.03 -8.51
CA ASP A 31 26.05 0.41 -8.63
C ASP A 31 26.40 0.93 -10.04
N ALA A 32 27.38 0.29 -10.70
CA ALA A 32 27.76 0.62 -12.07
C ALA A 32 26.62 0.33 -13.06
N LEU A 33 25.99 -0.85 -12.97
CA LEU A 33 24.84 -1.20 -13.80
C LEU A 33 23.66 -0.28 -13.54
N ARG A 34 23.39 0.02 -12.25
CA ARG A 34 22.34 0.95 -11.84
C ARG A 34 22.51 2.32 -12.49
N ARG A 35 23.73 2.89 -12.41
CA ARG A 35 24.05 4.19 -13.01
C ARG A 35 23.95 4.16 -14.54
N SER A 36 24.41 3.08 -15.17
CA SER A 36 24.31 2.91 -16.63
C SER A 36 22.85 2.91 -17.10
N ILE A 37 21.99 2.11 -16.46
CA ILE A 37 20.55 2.05 -16.76
C ILE A 37 19.91 3.42 -16.48
N MET A 38 20.27 4.07 -15.39
CA MET A 38 19.76 5.39 -15.03
C MET A 38 20.08 6.45 -16.08
N THR A 39 21.32 6.45 -16.60
CA THR A 39 21.72 7.36 -17.67
C THR A 39 20.94 7.09 -18.96
N LEU A 40 20.83 5.83 -19.35
CA LEU A 40 20.11 5.43 -20.58
C LEU A 40 18.62 5.77 -20.51
N LEU A 41 17.99 5.53 -19.36
CA LEU A 41 16.62 5.92 -19.12
C LEU A 41 16.49 7.46 -19.17
N GLY A 42 17.42 8.20 -18.57
CA GLY A 42 17.42 9.66 -18.57
C GLY A 42 17.69 10.33 -19.92
N THR A 43 18.25 9.62 -20.90
CA THR A 43 18.39 10.11 -22.28
C THR A 43 17.10 9.96 -23.07
N GLU A 44 16.34 8.90 -22.84
CA GLU A 44 15.08 8.61 -23.55
C GLU A 44 13.87 9.31 -22.93
N PHE A 45 13.85 9.48 -21.61
CA PHE A 45 12.71 10.04 -20.88
C PHE A 45 13.13 11.22 -20.01
N ALA A 46 12.27 12.24 -19.94
CA ALA A 46 12.45 13.40 -19.07
C ALA A 46 12.21 13.02 -17.60
N MET A 47 13.17 12.35 -16.97
CA MET A 47 13.05 11.84 -15.61
C MET A 47 13.83 12.65 -14.60
N LYS A 48 13.31 12.65 -13.37
CA LYS A 48 14.02 13.14 -12.19
C LYS A 48 14.40 11.95 -11.30
N ASN A 49 15.69 11.82 -11.02
CA ASN A 49 16.16 10.94 -9.96
C ASN A 49 15.74 11.52 -8.60
N LEU A 50 14.98 10.76 -7.82
CA LEU A 50 14.53 11.14 -6.48
C LEU A 50 15.43 10.57 -5.38
N GLY A 51 16.49 9.86 -5.77
CA GLY A 51 17.44 9.23 -4.87
C GLY A 51 16.94 7.89 -4.34
N PRO A 52 17.41 7.49 -3.14
CA PRO A 52 16.96 6.27 -2.48
C PRO A 52 15.45 6.28 -2.24
N LEU A 53 14.81 5.13 -2.44
CA LEU A 53 13.39 4.94 -2.15
C LEU A 53 13.06 5.35 -0.71
N ASN A 54 12.21 6.36 -0.56
CA ASN A 54 11.75 6.90 0.72
C ASN A 54 10.22 6.84 0.88
N PHE A 55 9.46 6.93 -0.22
CA PHE A 55 8.01 6.83 -0.23
C PHE A 55 7.52 6.30 -1.58
N PHE A 56 6.68 5.28 -1.58
CA PHE A 56 6.05 4.76 -2.78
C PHE A 56 4.71 4.12 -2.46
N LEU A 57 3.66 4.46 -3.21
CA LEU A 57 2.30 3.94 -3.03
C LEU A 57 1.75 4.05 -1.60
N GLY A 58 2.04 5.13 -0.86
CA GLY A 58 1.58 5.24 0.52
C GLY A 58 2.42 4.49 1.54
N ILE A 59 3.48 3.79 1.11
CA ILE A 59 4.47 3.13 1.97
C ILE A 59 5.68 4.04 2.13
N ALA A 60 5.90 4.50 3.35
CA ALA A 60 7.15 5.14 3.75
C ALA A 60 8.23 4.08 4.01
N VAL A 61 9.45 4.35 3.54
CA VAL A 61 10.61 3.47 3.66
C VAL A 61 11.68 4.16 4.50
N THR A 62 12.00 3.60 5.65
CA THR A 62 13.08 4.08 6.51
C THR A 62 14.22 3.06 6.50
N ARG A 63 15.45 3.51 6.20
CA ARG A 63 16.64 2.65 6.16
C ARG A 63 17.35 2.65 7.52
N HIS A 64 17.77 1.49 7.97
CA HIS A 64 18.59 1.27 9.17
C HIS A 64 19.78 0.37 8.84
N LYS A 65 20.79 0.30 9.72
CA LYS A 65 22.01 -0.50 9.52
C LYS A 65 21.77 -2.00 9.25
N GLY A 66 20.58 -2.52 9.57
CA GLY A 66 20.20 -3.93 9.37
C GLY A 66 19.02 -4.16 8.42
N GLY A 67 18.66 -3.17 7.59
CA GLY A 67 17.60 -3.34 6.57
C GLY A 67 16.70 -2.12 6.36
N MET A 68 15.53 -2.36 5.78
CA MET A 68 14.50 -1.35 5.52
C MET A 68 13.27 -1.61 6.39
N PHE A 69 12.68 -0.55 6.90
CA PHE A 69 11.40 -0.55 7.59
C PHE A 69 10.33 0.08 6.69
N LEU A 70 9.28 -0.68 6.39
CA LEU A 70 8.15 -0.24 5.59
C LEU A 70 7.00 0.18 6.52
N SER A 71 6.48 1.39 6.35
CA SER A 71 5.40 1.92 7.18
C SER A 71 4.30 2.55 6.33
N GLN A 72 3.06 2.14 6.56
CA GLN A 72 1.86 2.78 6.02
C GLN A 72 1.13 3.62 7.07
N ARG A 73 1.84 4.13 8.09
CA ARG A 73 1.22 4.89 9.20
C ARG A 73 0.31 6.01 8.69
N LYS A 74 0.84 6.86 7.81
CA LYS A 74 0.09 7.99 7.24
C LYS A 74 -1.13 7.52 6.47
N TYR A 75 -0.98 6.44 5.69
CA TYR A 75 -2.10 5.85 4.96
C TYR A 75 -3.19 5.31 5.90
N ALA A 76 -2.83 4.72 7.04
CA ALA A 76 -3.78 4.30 8.07
C ALA A 76 -4.51 5.50 8.71
N GLU A 77 -3.79 6.60 8.99
CA GLU A 77 -4.36 7.86 9.46
C GLU A 77 -5.37 8.43 8.43
N ASP A 78 -4.99 8.46 7.15
CA ASP A 78 -5.85 8.92 6.04
C ASP A 78 -7.09 8.03 5.86
N ILE A 79 -7.02 6.72 6.12
CA ILE A 79 -8.20 5.83 6.13
C ILE A 79 -9.16 6.23 7.26
N ILE A 80 -8.64 6.44 8.46
CA ILE A 80 -9.44 6.80 9.64
C ILE A 80 -10.14 8.15 9.42
N GLU A 81 -9.42 9.13 8.87
CA GLU A 81 -9.96 10.45 8.57
C GLU A 81 -11.06 10.39 7.49
N ARG A 82 -10.81 9.69 6.38
CA ARG A 82 -11.82 9.51 5.31
C ARG A 82 -13.09 8.82 5.80
N ALA A 83 -12.99 7.93 6.79
CA ALA A 83 -14.14 7.29 7.41
C ALA A 83 -14.88 8.18 8.43
N GLY A 84 -14.38 9.38 8.72
CA GLY A 84 -14.91 10.27 9.76
C GLY A 84 -14.69 9.72 11.18
N MET A 85 -13.65 8.91 11.39
CA MET A 85 -13.44 8.15 12.63
C MET A 85 -12.23 8.62 13.45
N SER A 86 -11.72 9.84 13.20
CA SER A 86 -10.54 10.37 13.90
C SER A 86 -10.67 10.41 15.42
N SER A 87 -11.89 10.59 15.95
CA SER A 87 -12.24 10.61 17.37
C SER A 87 -12.77 9.27 17.92
N CYS A 88 -12.76 8.19 17.12
CA CYS A 88 -13.29 6.92 17.57
C CYS A 88 -12.43 6.28 18.68
N LYS A 89 -13.09 5.54 19.59
CA LYS A 89 -12.39 4.71 20.58
C LYS A 89 -11.86 3.44 19.90
N PRO A 90 -10.59 3.05 20.16
CA PRO A 90 -10.02 1.85 19.58
C PRO A 90 -10.67 0.57 20.12
N THR A 91 -10.52 -0.53 19.39
CA THR A 91 -10.94 -1.88 19.83
C THR A 91 -9.75 -2.84 19.73
N PHE A 92 -9.76 -3.92 20.53
CA PHE A 92 -8.68 -4.90 20.56
C PHE A 92 -8.79 -6.01 19.52
N THR A 93 -9.95 -6.18 18.88
CA THR A 93 -10.13 -7.22 17.85
C THR A 93 -10.67 -6.65 16.55
N PRO A 94 -10.12 -7.08 15.38
CA PRO A 94 -10.55 -6.60 14.07
C PRO A 94 -11.93 -7.14 13.67
N VAL A 95 -12.34 -8.28 14.23
CA VAL A 95 -13.63 -8.94 13.98
C VAL A 95 -14.38 -9.13 15.29
N ASP A 96 -15.70 -9.16 15.22
CA ASP A 96 -16.53 -9.46 16.38
C ASP A 96 -16.30 -10.92 16.82
N THR A 97 -16.18 -11.13 18.13
CA THR A 97 -16.04 -12.46 18.73
C THR A 97 -17.40 -13.07 19.08
N LYS A 98 -18.48 -12.29 18.97
CA LYS A 98 -19.85 -12.76 19.15
C LYS A 98 -20.36 -13.44 17.87
N PRO A 99 -21.25 -14.45 17.99
CA PRO A 99 -21.77 -15.19 16.84
C PRO A 99 -22.37 -14.26 15.78
N LYS A 100 -22.11 -14.58 14.51
CA LYS A 100 -22.50 -13.79 13.33
C LYS A 100 -23.99 -13.47 13.35
N LEU A 101 -24.34 -12.22 13.62
CA LEU A 101 -25.64 -11.68 13.23
C LEU A 101 -25.80 -11.90 11.72
N SER A 102 -26.98 -12.35 11.31
CA SER A 102 -27.21 -13.01 10.02
C SER A 102 -26.68 -12.21 8.83
N VAL A 103 -26.14 -12.93 7.84
CA VAL A 103 -25.56 -12.44 6.57
C VAL A 103 -26.55 -11.59 5.74
N SER A 104 -27.82 -11.60 6.10
CA SER A 104 -28.92 -10.86 5.47
C SER A 104 -29.53 -9.75 6.34
N SER A 105 -29.04 -9.54 7.58
CA SER A 105 -29.58 -8.52 8.48
C SER A 105 -29.10 -7.12 8.11
N GLY A 106 -30.00 -6.14 8.25
CA GLY A 106 -29.75 -4.72 8.02
C GLY A 106 -30.18 -4.23 6.63
N ASP A 107 -30.44 -2.94 6.55
CA ASP A 107 -30.85 -2.27 5.31
C ASP A 107 -29.67 -2.14 4.33
N PRO A 108 -29.95 -2.00 3.03
CA PRO A 108 -28.93 -1.62 2.05
C PRO A 108 -28.21 -0.35 2.51
N TYR A 109 -26.87 -0.37 2.45
CA TYR A 109 -26.10 0.79 2.84
C TYR A 109 -26.30 1.91 1.80
N GLU A 110 -26.59 3.13 2.29
CA GLU A 110 -26.96 4.28 1.45
C GLU A 110 -25.89 4.66 0.43
N ASP A 111 -24.60 4.59 0.81
CA ASP A 111 -23.48 4.95 -0.07
C ASP A 111 -22.52 3.76 -0.34
N PRO A 112 -22.85 2.88 -1.30
CA PRO A 112 -21.97 1.79 -1.71
C PRO A 112 -20.60 2.24 -2.21
N THR A 113 -20.47 3.47 -2.74
CA THR A 113 -19.20 3.98 -3.27
C THR A 113 -18.24 4.31 -2.13
N HIS A 114 -18.73 4.95 -1.07
CA HIS A 114 -17.95 5.19 0.14
C HIS A 114 -17.50 3.87 0.78
N PHE A 115 -18.39 2.88 0.88
CA PHE A 115 -18.04 1.55 1.37
C PHE A 115 -16.91 0.91 0.55
N ARG A 116 -17.03 0.88 -0.78
CA ARG A 116 -16.01 0.30 -1.68
C ARG A 116 -14.68 1.04 -1.58
N SER A 117 -14.70 2.36 -1.47
CA SER A 117 -13.49 3.17 -1.32
C SER A 117 -12.72 2.82 -0.04
N LEU A 118 -13.42 2.72 1.09
CA LEU A 118 -12.81 2.31 2.35
C LEU A 118 -12.38 0.84 2.35
N ALA A 119 -13.19 -0.07 1.79
CA ALA A 119 -12.84 -1.49 1.68
C ALA A 119 -11.58 -1.69 0.82
N GLY A 120 -11.47 -0.99 -0.31
CA GLY A 120 -10.27 -1.01 -1.16
C GLY A 120 -9.05 -0.45 -0.45
N ALA A 121 -9.20 0.63 0.33
CA ALA A 121 -8.10 1.17 1.12
C ALA A 121 -7.64 0.22 2.23
N LEU A 122 -8.57 -0.43 2.93
CA LEU A 122 -8.27 -1.46 3.92
C LEU A 122 -7.60 -2.68 3.28
N GLN A 123 -8.05 -3.10 2.10
CA GLN A 123 -7.43 -4.17 1.32
C GLN A 123 -5.97 -3.83 0.99
N TYR A 124 -5.69 -2.59 0.59
CA TYR A 124 -4.33 -2.16 0.35
C TYR A 124 -3.48 -2.12 1.63
N LEU A 125 -4.07 -1.76 2.78
CA LEU A 125 -3.36 -1.76 4.06
C LEU A 125 -2.93 -3.17 4.51
N THR A 126 -3.59 -4.24 4.04
CA THR A 126 -3.23 -5.63 4.40
C THR A 126 -1.79 -6.02 4.04
N PHE A 127 -1.17 -5.32 3.08
CA PHE A 127 0.23 -5.54 2.71
C PHE A 127 1.21 -5.34 3.88
N THR A 128 0.91 -4.39 4.77
CA THR A 128 1.70 -4.14 6.00
C THR A 128 0.97 -4.54 7.28
N ARG A 129 -0.30 -4.96 7.15
CA ARG A 129 -1.20 -5.37 8.25
C ARG A 129 -1.84 -6.73 7.96
N PRO A 130 -1.06 -7.84 7.95
CA PRO A 130 -1.63 -9.16 7.67
C PRO A 130 -2.63 -9.63 8.74
N ASP A 131 -2.59 -9.04 9.94
CA ASP A 131 -3.49 -9.29 11.06
C ASP A 131 -4.95 -8.87 10.80
N ILE A 132 -5.20 -7.90 9.92
CA ILE A 132 -6.57 -7.50 9.55
C ILE A 132 -7.09 -8.24 8.32
N SER A 133 -6.24 -8.99 7.60
CA SER A 133 -6.56 -9.59 6.31
C SER A 133 -7.85 -10.40 6.32
N TYR A 134 -8.09 -11.20 7.36
CA TYR A 134 -9.32 -11.97 7.48
C TYR A 134 -10.55 -11.07 7.53
N GLY A 135 -10.56 -10.06 8.41
CA GLY A 135 -11.68 -9.14 8.54
C GLY A 135 -11.93 -8.34 7.26
N VAL A 136 -10.86 -7.90 6.61
CA VAL A 136 -10.93 -7.17 5.34
C VAL A 136 -11.48 -8.07 4.23
N GLN A 137 -11.04 -9.31 4.14
CA GLN A 137 -11.57 -10.25 3.15
C GLN A 137 -13.06 -10.49 3.35
N GLN A 138 -13.55 -10.58 4.59
CA GLN A 138 -14.99 -10.73 4.87
C GLN A 138 -15.80 -9.53 4.37
N ILE A 139 -15.35 -8.28 4.60
CA ILE A 139 -16.08 -7.10 4.09
C ILE A 139 -16.01 -6.98 2.56
N CYS A 140 -14.91 -7.43 1.94
CA CYS A 140 -14.73 -7.40 0.49
C CYS A 140 -15.73 -8.30 -0.25
N LEU A 141 -16.24 -9.36 0.38
CA LEU A 141 -17.30 -10.21 -0.20
C LEU A 141 -18.60 -9.45 -0.48
N HIS A 142 -18.82 -8.31 0.20
CA HIS A 142 -20.06 -7.54 0.14
C HIS A 142 -19.94 -6.23 -0.66
N MET A 143 -18.87 -6.03 -1.42
CA MET A 143 -18.63 -4.78 -2.19
C MET A 143 -19.70 -4.47 -3.25
N HIS A 144 -20.38 -5.49 -3.77
CA HIS A 144 -21.44 -5.31 -4.78
C HIS A 144 -22.76 -4.83 -4.17
N ALA A 145 -23.09 -5.27 -2.96
CA ALA A 145 -24.34 -4.95 -2.27
C ALA A 145 -24.09 -4.80 -0.76
N PRO A 146 -23.42 -3.71 -0.33
CA PRO A 146 -23.13 -3.49 1.08
C PRO A 146 -24.42 -3.20 1.87
N ARG A 147 -24.40 -3.55 3.16
CA ARG A 147 -25.48 -3.33 4.13
C ARG A 147 -24.89 -2.65 5.35
N ASP A 148 -25.74 -2.05 6.18
CA ASP A 148 -25.29 -1.37 7.41
C ASP A 148 -24.46 -2.27 8.32
N THR A 149 -24.80 -3.55 8.41
CA THR A 149 -24.05 -4.56 9.17
C THR A 149 -22.64 -4.76 8.63
N HIS A 150 -22.45 -4.75 7.31
CA HIS A 150 -21.13 -4.79 6.68
C HIS A 150 -20.33 -3.52 6.98
N MET A 151 -20.98 -2.35 6.97
CA MET A 151 -20.34 -1.08 7.32
C MET A 151 -19.93 -1.05 8.80
N LEU A 152 -20.72 -1.64 9.70
CA LEU A 152 -20.34 -1.79 11.11
C LEU A 152 -19.10 -2.67 11.29
N ALA A 153 -19.00 -3.77 10.52
CA ALA A 153 -17.81 -4.62 10.51
C ALA A 153 -16.58 -3.85 9.98
N LEU A 154 -16.73 -3.10 8.89
CA LEU A 154 -15.68 -2.22 8.35
C LEU A 154 -15.22 -1.19 9.38
N LYS A 155 -16.15 -0.48 10.02
CA LYS A 155 -15.85 0.49 11.10
C LYS A 155 -15.15 -0.17 12.29
N ARG A 156 -15.41 -1.46 12.59
CA ARG A 156 -14.70 -2.21 13.63
C ARG A 156 -13.21 -2.40 13.26
N ILE A 157 -12.92 -2.76 12.02
CA ILE A 157 -11.53 -2.88 11.53
C ILE A 157 -10.81 -1.52 11.66
N ILE A 158 -11.47 -0.42 11.28
CA ILE A 158 -10.89 0.93 11.43
C ILE A 158 -10.62 1.28 12.90
N ARG A 159 -11.53 0.96 13.83
CA ARG A 159 -11.29 1.13 15.27
C ARG A 159 -10.09 0.30 15.76
N TYR A 160 -9.91 -0.89 15.21
CA TYR A 160 -8.77 -1.74 15.57
C TYR A 160 -7.45 -1.12 15.09
N ILE A 161 -7.42 -0.61 13.85
CA ILE A 161 -6.28 0.14 13.30
C ILE A 161 -6.00 1.40 14.13
N LYS A 162 -7.02 2.11 14.60
CA LYS A 162 -6.84 3.29 15.48
C LYS A 162 -6.06 2.96 16.76
N GLY A 163 -6.21 1.74 17.29
CA GLY A 163 -5.49 1.28 18.47
C GLY A 163 -4.00 1.06 18.22
N ASN A 164 -3.63 0.72 16.99
CA ASN A 164 -2.24 0.62 16.56
C ASN A 164 -2.10 0.98 15.07
N LEU A 165 -1.58 2.16 14.77
CA LEU A 165 -1.41 2.67 13.41
C LEU A 165 -0.26 2.01 12.65
N VAL A 166 0.64 1.29 13.34
CA VAL A 166 1.83 0.67 12.75
C VAL A 166 2.00 -0.73 13.31
N GLN A 167 1.80 -1.75 12.48
CA GLN A 167 2.23 -3.09 12.84
C GLN A 167 3.71 -3.23 12.54
N HIS A 168 4.49 -3.52 13.57
CA HIS A 168 5.91 -3.76 13.42
C HIS A 168 6.12 -5.14 12.76
N GLN A 169 6.23 -5.17 11.43
CA GLN A 169 6.91 -6.25 10.73
C GLN A 169 8.28 -5.74 10.27
N GLN A 170 9.35 -6.26 10.87
CA GLN A 170 10.69 -6.08 10.33
C GLN A 170 10.79 -6.93 9.05
N THR A 171 10.91 -6.30 7.90
CA THR A 171 11.35 -6.99 6.67
C THR A 171 12.85 -7.25 6.78
N LYS A 172 13.24 -8.52 6.91
CA LYS A 172 14.65 -8.92 6.94
C LYS A 172 15.34 -8.58 5.61
N HIS A 173 16.62 -8.19 5.74
CA HIS A 173 17.58 -7.81 4.71
C HIS A 173 17.24 -8.25 3.27
N ILE A 174 16.98 -7.25 2.43
CA ILE A 174 17.43 -7.27 1.05
C ILE A 174 18.23 -5.98 0.86
N GLU A 175 19.55 -6.10 0.86
CA GLU A 175 20.46 -5.00 0.51
C GLU A 175 20.35 -4.82 -1.01
N LEU A 176 19.35 -4.06 -1.42
CA LEU A 176 19.15 -3.62 -2.79
C LEU A 176 19.01 -2.10 -2.74
N ASP A 177 19.89 -1.42 -3.46
CA ASP A 177 19.88 0.04 -3.61
C ASP A 177 18.74 0.46 -4.52
N ILE A 178 17.53 0.42 -3.97
CA ILE A 178 16.30 0.80 -4.66
C ILE A 178 16.26 2.31 -4.85
N HIS A 179 16.26 2.75 -6.11
CA HIS A 179 16.13 4.15 -6.50
C HIS A 179 14.76 4.40 -7.12
N PHE A 180 14.16 5.54 -6.78
CA PHE A 180 12.87 5.96 -7.30
C PHE A 180 13.04 7.10 -8.31
N PHE A 181 12.33 6.99 -9.42
CA PHE A 181 12.30 7.97 -10.49
C PHE A 181 10.87 8.39 -10.75
N ARG A 182 10.70 9.64 -11.19
CA ARG A 182 9.42 10.13 -11.67
C ARG A 182 9.57 10.80 -13.02
N GLU A 183 8.68 10.49 -13.94
CA GLU A 183 8.54 11.21 -15.20
C GLU A 183 8.07 12.65 -14.91
N LYS A 184 8.73 13.63 -15.53
CA LYS A 184 8.26 15.00 -15.49
C LYS A 184 7.06 15.12 -16.43
N VAL A 185 5.88 15.30 -15.87
CA VAL A 185 4.74 15.83 -16.65
C VAL A 185 5.14 17.24 -17.10
N ALA A 186 5.27 17.44 -18.40
CA ALA A 186 5.37 18.79 -18.95
C ALA A 186 4.12 19.54 -18.48
N SER A 187 4.31 20.61 -17.71
CA SER A 187 3.23 21.51 -17.37
C SER A 187 2.62 22.00 -18.68
N GLY A 188 1.43 21.47 -19.00
CA GLY A 188 0.57 22.09 -19.99
C GLY A 188 0.33 23.53 -19.57
N GLN A 189 0.43 24.43 -20.54
CA GLN A 189 0.04 25.83 -20.42
C GLN A 189 -1.40 25.96 -19.92
#